data_AF-A0ABD5ULK4-F1
#
_entry.id   AF-A0ABD5ULK4-F1
#
_cell.length_a   1.000
_cell.length_b   1.000
_cell.length_c   1.000
_cell.angle_alpha   90.00
_cell.angle_beta   90.00
_cell.angle_gamma   90.00
#
_symmetry.space_group_name_H-M   'P 1'
#
loop_
_entity.id
_entity.type
_entity.pdbx_description
1 polymer ?
#
loop_
_entity_poly.entity_id
_entity_poly.type
_entity_poly.pdbx_seq_one_letter_code
_entity_poly.pdbx_strand_id
1 'polypeptide(L)'
;MATDAPDPSDGRASPDERGASDGRDAAPDGPEAEPAARGSLAGLAIPDDADDAEAAAIAAAVAAHLRDGELAAAAAVEDEDDGWDGKRWSFGDRINRLQSRSVRVPTDAPTDPWTAAGRTGRF
;
A
#
# COMPACT_ATOMS: atom_id res chain seq x y z
N MET A 1 -85.40 -13.50 -6.45
CA MET A 1 -84.25 -14.16 -5.77
C MET A 1 -83.22 -13.08 -5.43
N ALA A 2 -82.56 -13.23 -4.28
CA ALA A 2 -81.58 -12.35 -3.60
C ALA A 2 -80.47 -11.78 -4.52
N THR A 3 -79.84 -10.63 -4.25
CA THR A 3 -78.97 -10.23 -3.09
C THR A 3 -78.96 -8.68 -2.98
N ASP A 4 -79.14 -7.93 -1.88
CA ASP A 4 -78.67 -7.99 -0.46
C ASP A 4 -77.15 -8.21 -0.36
N ALA A 5 -76.28 -7.29 0.06
CA ALA A 5 -76.36 -6.00 0.73
C ALA A 5 -75.03 -5.22 0.54
N PRO A 6 -74.95 -3.90 0.78
CA PRO A 6 -73.70 -3.25 1.16
C PRO A 6 -73.73 -2.68 2.59
N ASP A 7 -72.52 -2.57 3.14
CA ASP A 7 -72.07 -1.94 4.39
C ASP A 7 -71.97 -2.89 5.62
N PRO A 8 -70.81 -2.87 6.32
CA PRO A 8 -70.55 -1.80 7.28
C PRO A 8 -69.11 -1.24 7.27
N SER A 9 -69.00 0.09 7.37
CA SER A 9 -68.37 0.84 8.48
C SER A 9 -67.32 0.09 9.32
N ASP A 10 -66.13 0.67 9.48
CA ASP A 10 -65.80 1.33 10.76
C ASP A 10 -64.38 1.94 10.76
N GLY A 11 -64.32 3.20 11.21
CA GLY A 11 -63.07 3.88 11.51
C GLY A 11 -62.51 3.48 12.87
N ARG A 12 -61.19 3.49 12.99
CA ARG A 12 -60.51 3.73 14.27
C ARG A 12 -59.13 4.34 14.07
N ALA A 13 -58.82 5.25 14.98
CA ALA A 13 -57.75 6.23 14.98
C ALA A 13 -56.33 5.66 15.17
N SER A 14 -55.36 6.47 14.75
CA SER A 14 -53.90 6.40 14.88
C SER A 14 -53.39 6.20 16.32
N PRO A 15 -52.10 5.87 16.54
CA PRO A 15 -51.06 6.92 16.55
C PRO A 15 -49.65 6.50 16.08
N ASP A 16 -48.78 7.52 15.97
CA ASP A 16 -47.31 7.47 16.11
C ASP A 16 -46.49 6.81 14.97
N GLU A 17 -45.42 7.38 14.41
CA GLU A 17 -44.48 8.39 14.89
C GLU A 17 -43.92 9.25 13.73
N ARG A 18 -43.73 10.54 14.02
CA ARG A 18 -42.80 11.39 13.28
C ARG A 18 -41.38 10.98 13.65
N GLY A 19 -40.57 10.63 12.65
CA GLY A 19 -39.13 10.47 12.80
C GLY A 19 -38.41 11.09 11.62
N ALA A 20 -38.20 12.41 11.68
CA ALA A 20 -37.18 13.07 10.89
C ALA A 20 -35.88 13.09 11.70
N SER A 21 -34.82 12.46 11.21
CA SER A 21 -33.46 12.94 11.42
C SER A 21 -32.50 12.27 10.46
N ASP A 22 -32.02 13.10 9.56
CA ASP A 22 -30.67 13.17 8.99
C ASP A 22 -29.61 12.35 9.74
N GLY A 23 -28.82 11.59 8.98
CA GLY A 23 -27.83 10.68 9.54
C GLY A 23 -27.05 10.00 8.43
N ARG A 24 -26.35 10.83 7.65
CA ARG A 24 -25.30 10.41 6.72
C ARG A 24 -24.15 9.80 7.51
N ASP A 25 -24.31 8.55 7.94
CA ASP A 25 -23.17 7.69 8.26
C ASP A 25 -22.68 7.07 6.95
N ALA A 26 -21.97 7.93 6.19
CA ALA A 26 -20.93 7.43 5.32
C ALA A 26 -19.96 6.69 6.23
N ALA A 27 -20.02 5.36 6.21
CA ALA A 27 -18.96 4.52 6.74
C ALA A 27 -17.64 5.09 6.20
N PRO A 28 -16.63 5.30 7.06
CA PRO A 28 -15.36 5.80 6.56
C PRO A 28 -14.85 4.83 5.52
N ASP A 29 -14.53 5.36 4.33
CA ASP A 29 -13.44 4.84 3.52
C ASP A 29 -12.25 4.71 4.47
N GLY A 30 -12.14 3.54 5.11
CA GLY A 30 -10.90 3.13 5.71
C GLY A 30 -9.87 3.20 4.61
N PRO A 31 -8.63 3.66 4.88
CA PRO A 31 -7.61 3.66 3.86
C PRO A 31 -7.56 2.23 3.33
N GLU A 32 -7.98 2.03 2.08
CA GLU A 32 -7.65 0.83 1.35
C GLU A 32 -6.16 0.69 1.60
N ALA A 33 -5.80 -0.35 2.35
CA ALA A 33 -4.42 -0.62 2.67
C ALA A 33 -3.77 -0.85 1.32
N GLU A 34 -3.21 0.22 0.75
CA GLU A 34 -2.38 0.18 -0.44
C GLU A 34 -1.43 -0.96 -0.17
N PRO A 35 -1.49 -2.05 -0.94
CA PRO A 35 -0.78 -3.26 -0.60
C PRO A 35 0.67 -2.84 -0.51
N ALA A 36 1.20 -2.76 0.72
CA ALA A 36 2.55 -2.32 1.01
C ALA A 36 3.43 -3.04 0.01
N ALA A 37 4.03 -2.26 -0.90
CA ALA A 37 4.49 -2.72 -2.20
C ALA A 37 5.29 -4.02 -2.05
N ARG A 38 4.60 -5.16 -2.16
CA ARG A 38 5.24 -6.46 -2.31
C ARG A 38 6.03 -6.29 -3.58
N GLY A 39 7.36 -6.30 -3.47
CA GLY A 39 8.28 -5.90 -4.53
C GLY A 39 7.73 -6.31 -5.89
N SER A 40 7.37 -5.31 -6.71
CA SER A 40 6.58 -5.59 -7.91
C SER A 40 7.36 -6.54 -8.81
N LEU A 41 6.83 -7.75 -8.97
CA LEU A 41 7.28 -8.70 -9.99
C LEU A 41 6.84 -8.29 -11.40
N ALA A 42 6.22 -7.11 -11.54
CA ALA A 42 5.76 -6.58 -12.80
C ALA A 42 6.95 -6.41 -13.77
N GLY A 43 6.89 -7.14 -14.89
CA GLY A 43 7.95 -7.17 -15.90
C GLY A 43 8.92 -8.34 -15.78
N LEU A 44 8.82 -9.18 -14.73
CA LEU A 44 9.56 -10.44 -14.67
C LEU A 44 8.84 -11.52 -15.47
N ALA A 45 9.54 -12.13 -16.42
CA ALA A 45 9.05 -13.24 -17.23
C ALA A 45 10.07 -14.39 -17.24
N ILE A 46 9.59 -15.61 -17.45
CA ILE A 46 10.46 -16.76 -17.71
C ILE A 46 10.87 -16.71 -19.19
N PRO A 47 12.16 -16.92 -19.52
CA PRO A 47 12.61 -16.99 -20.92
C PRO A 47 11.86 -18.07 -21.70
N ASP A 48 11.57 -17.79 -22.98
CA ASP A 48 10.82 -18.72 -23.85
C ASP A 48 11.59 -20.03 -24.13
N ASP A 49 12.92 -20.02 -23.97
CA ASP A 49 13.81 -21.16 -24.17
C ASP A 49 14.12 -21.95 -22.90
N ALA A 50 13.63 -21.53 -21.74
CA ALA A 50 13.86 -22.21 -20.47
C ALA A 50 13.04 -23.52 -20.41
N ASP A 51 13.72 -24.62 -20.09
CA ASP A 51 13.03 -25.87 -19.78
C ASP A 51 12.37 -25.82 -18.37
N ASP A 52 11.57 -26.84 -18.03
CA ASP A 52 10.86 -26.89 -16.76
C ASP A 52 11.80 -26.84 -15.54
N ALA A 53 12.99 -27.43 -15.65
CA ALA A 53 13.96 -27.46 -14.57
C ALA A 53 14.62 -26.08 -14.39
N GLU A 54 14.94 -25.42 -15.50
CA GLU A 54 15.46 -24.04 -15.51
C GLU A 54 14.41 -23.05 -15.00
N ALA A 55 13.16 -23.15 -15.46
CA ALA A 55 12.05 -22.33 -14.98
C ALA A 55 11.84 -22.51 -13.47
N ALA A 56 11.90 -23.75 -12.97
CA ALA A 56 11.82 -24.03 -11.54
C ALA A 56 13.02 -23.44 -10.77
N ALA A 57 14.24 -23.53 -11.31
CA ALA A 57 15.43 -22.96 -10.70
C ALA A 57 15.35 -21.42 -10.61
N ILE A 58 14.85 -20.75 -11.65
CA ILE A 58 14.62 -19.30 -11.66
C ILE A 58 13.59 -18.93 -10.59
N ALA A 59 12.45 -19.63 -10.55
CA ALA A 59 11.41 -19.38 -9.55
C ALA A 59 11.94 -19.57 -8.12
N ALA A 60 12.73 -20.63 -7.88
CA ALA A 60 13.35 -20.89 -6.58
C ALA A 60 14.34 -19.79 -6.18
N ALA A 61 15.18 -19.32 -7.11
CA ALA A 61 16.13 -18.25 -6.84
C ALA A 61 15.44 -16.93 -6.47
N VAL A 62 14.37 -16.57 -7.20
CA VAL A 62 13.57 -15.36 -6.91
C VAL A 62 12.87 -15.49 -5.56
N ALA A 63 12.26 -16.64 -5.26
CA ALA A 63 11.61 -16.89 -3.98
C ALA A 63 12.59 -16.82 -2.81
N ALA A 64 13.79 -17.39 -2.95
CA ALA A 64 14.85 -17.29 -1.95
C ALA A 64 15.28 -15.84 -1.72
N HIS A 65 15.48 -15.06 -2.79
CA HIS A 65 15.84 -13.65 -2.66
C HIS A 65 14.77 -12.82 -1.94
N LEU A 66 13.49 -13.03 -2.26
CA LEU A 66 12.40 -12.35 -1.56
C LEU A 66 12.38 -12.71 -0.08
N ARG A 67 12.59 -13.99 0.25
CA ARG A 67 12.66 -14.45 1.63
C ARG A 67 13.83 -13.82 2.39
N ASP A 68 15.00 -13.77 1.78
CA ASP A 68 16.18 -13.12 2.35
C ASP A 68 15.93 -11.61 2.57
N GLY A 69 15.25 -10.97 1.62
CA GLY A 69 14.83 -9.56 1.74
C GLY A 69 13.86 -9.33 2.91
N GLU A 70 12.88 -10.22 3.11
CA GLU A 70 11.97 -10.17 4.27
C GLU A 70 12.72 -10.33 5.60
N LEU A 71 13.68 -11.24 5.67
CA LEU A 71 14.50 -11.45 6.87
C LEU A 71 15.40 -10.25 7.17
N ALA A 72 16.02 -9.67 6.13
CA ALA A 72 16.83 -8.46 6.27
C ALA A 72 15.98 -7.25 6.68
N ALA A 73 14.78 -7.08 6.10
CA ALA A 73 13.86 -6.02 6.49
C ALA A 73 13.38 -6.18 7.94
N ALA A 74 13.11 -7.41 8.38
CA ALA A 74 12.76 -7.69 9.77
C ALA A 74 13.91 -7.36 10.75
N ALA A 75 15.16 -7.65 10.36
CA ALA A 75 16.33 -7.25 11.14
C ALA A 75 16.52 -5.71 11.17
N ALA A 76 16.26 -5.03 10.05
CA ALA A 76 16.41 -3.58 9.96
C ALA A 76 15.43 -2.78 10.83
N VAL A 77 14.29 -3.37 11.22
CA VAL A 77 13.38 -2.75 12.21
C VAL A 77 14.01 -2.71 13.60
N GLU A 78 14.84 -3.69 13.94
CA GLU A 78 15.64 -3.68 15.18
C GLU A 78 16.85 -2.72 15.07
N ASP A 79 17.38 -2.51 13.86
CA ASP A 79 18.54 -1.66 13.57
C ASP A 79 18.17 -0.22 13.14
N GLU A 80 16.98 0.31 13.48
CA GLU A 80 16.57 1.67 13.10
C GLU A 80 17.53 2.79 13.59
N ASP A 81 18.43 2.43 14.52
CA ASP A 81 19.53 3.23 15.08
C ASP A 81 20.86 3.18 14.28
N ASP A 82 20.97 2.40 13.19
CA ASP A 82 22.20 2.28 12.35
C ASP A 82 22.61 3.56 11.61
N GLY A 83 21.91 4.66 11.85
CA GLY A 83 22.30 5.98 11.40
C GLY A 83 22.25 6.16 9.89
N TRP A 84 23.07 7.08 9.40
CA TRP A 84 23.03 7.56 8.01
C TRP A 84 23.52 6.52 6.99
N ASP A 85 24.38 5.59 7.39
CA ASP A 85 25.03 4.65 6.48
C ASP A 85 24.07 3.70 5.76
N GLY A 86 23.05 3.20 6.46
CA GLY A 86 21.98 2.42 5.84
C GLY A 86 21.08 3.26 4.92
N LYS A 87 20.93 4.55 5.22
CA LYS A 87 20.03 5.48 4.50
C LYS A 87 20.66 6.08 3.23
N ARG A 88 21.99 6.05 3.10
CA ARG A 88 22.75 6.63 1.96
C ARG A 88 22.34 6.05 0.61
N TRP A 89 22.11 4.74 0.53
CA TRP A 89 21.74 4.07 -0.72
C TRP A 89 20.33 4.46 -1.18
N SER A 90 19.36 4.44 -0.27
CA SER A 90 17.98 4.88 -0.53
C SER A 90 17.90 6.35 -0.91
N PHE A 91 18.73 7.20 -0.30
CA PHE A 91 18.81 8.62 -0.65
C PHE A 91 19.40 8.84 -2.06
N GLY A 92 20.47 8.12 -2.41
CA GLY A 92 21.06 8.17 -3.76
C GLY A 92 20.06 7.73 -4.85
N ASP A 93 19.30 6.66 -4.59
CA ASP A 93 18.26 6.21 -5.51
C ASP A 93 17.10 7.22 -5.65
N ARG A 94 16.70 7.86 -4.55
CA ARG A 94 15.72 8.96 -4.59
C ARG A 94 16.19 10.13 -5.46
N ILE A 95 17.46 10.53 -5.36
CA ILE A 95 18.04 11.57 -6.25
C ILE A 95 17.98 11.11 -7.70
N ASN A 96 18.33 9.86 -7.99
CA ASN A 96 18.29 9.32 -9.35
C ASN A 96 16.88 9.40 -9.94
N ARG A 97 15.84 9.04 -9.17
CA ARG A 97 14.45 9.13 -9.64
C ARG A 97 13.95 10.56 -9.80
N LEU A 98 14.19 11.44 -8.83
CA LEU A 98 13.64 12.80 -8.84
C LEU A 98 14.40 13.74 -9.76
N GLN A 99 15.71 13.57 -9.86
CA GLN A 99 16.61 14.50 -10.56
C GLN A 99 17.19 13.89 -11.83
N SER A 100 16.86 12.63 -12.17
CA SER A 100 17.40 11.91 -13.32
C SER A 100 18.95 11.89 -13.34
N ARG A 101 19.56 11.94 -12.16
CA ARG A 101 21.02 11.97 -11.98
C ARG A 101 21.44 10.97 -10.90
N SER A 102 22.36 10.08 -11.25
CA SER A 102 22.99 9.19 -10.27
C SER A 102 24.16 9.91 -9.58
N VAL A 103 24.18 9.87 -8.25
CA VAL A 103 25.19 10.57 -7.45
C VAL A 103 25.66 9.68 -6.28
N ARG A 104 26.96 9.70 -5.98
CA ARG A 104 27.53 8.98 -4.84
C ARG A 104 27.42 9.86 -3.58
N VAL A 105 26.64 9.41 -2.60
CA VAL A 105 26.44 10.14 -1.34
C VAL A 105 27.62 9.89 -0.39
N PRO A 106 28.38 10.93 0.02
CA PRO A 106 29.49 10.78 0.98
C PRO A 106 29.04 10.28 2.35
N THR A 107 29.94 9.60 3.05
CA THR A 107 29.73 9.11 4.43
C THR A 107 29.53 10.25 5.42
N ASP A 108 30.18 11.39 5.18
CA ASP A 108 30.10 12.61 6.02
C ASP A 108 28.96 13.55 5.59
N ALA A 109 28.03 13.06 4.78
CA ALA A 109 26.84 13.84 4.45
C ALA A 109 25.94 13.96 5.69
N PRO A 110 25.23 15.10 5.87
CA PRO A 110 24.32 15.28 6.99
C PRO A 110 23.30 14.16 7.08
N THR A 111 23.07 13.65 8.29
CA THR A 111 22.16 12.52 8.53
C THR A 111 20.69 12.93 8.41
N ASP A 112 20.40 14.22 8.55
CA ASP A 112 19.09 14.81 8.31
C ASP A 112 18.79 14.90 6.79
N PRO A 113 17.71 14.26 6.32
CA PRO A 113 17.40 14.17 4.90
C PRO A 113 17.11 15.52 4.24
N TRP A 114 16.57 16.51 4.97
CA TRP A 114 16.34 17.85 4.43
C TRP A 114 17.64 18.62 4.21
N THR A 115 18.55 18.54 5.19
CA THR A 115 19.88 19.14 5.09
C THR A 115 20.71 18.47 3.98
N ALA A 116 20.62 17.15 3.85
CA ALA A 116 21.28 16.41 2.76
C ALA A 116 20.74 16.82 1.39
N ALA A 117 19.42 17.00 1.25
CA ALA A 117 18.78 17.44 0.01
C ALA A 117 19.26 18.83 -0.45
N GLY A 118 19.48 19.76 0.49
CA GLY A 118 20.04 21.08 0.16
C GLY A 118 21.50 21.05 -0.30
N ARG A 119 22.23 19.95 -0.10
CA ARG A 119 23.65 19.81 -0.43
C ARG A 119 23.93 18.92 -1.65
N THR A 120 22.91 18.42 -2.34
CA THR A 120 23.07 17.52 -3.50
C THR A 120 23.96 18.09 -4.60
N GLY A 121 24.04 19.42 -4.76
CA GLY A 121 24.93 20.07 -5.72
C GLY A 121 26.43 19.94 -5.41
N ARG A 122 26.80 19.44 -4.22
CA ARG A 122 28.19 19.18 -3.82
C ARG A 122 28.62 17.72 -4.04
N PHE A 123 27.67 16.87 -4.42
CA PHE A 123 27.86 15.45 -4.67
C PHE A 123 27.94 15.16 -6.19
#